data_AF-A0A354K7M3-F1
#
_entry.id   AF-A0A354K7M3-F1
#
_cell.length_a   1.000
_cell.length_b   1.000
_cell.length_c   1.000
_cell.angle_alpha   90.00
_cell.angle_beta   90.00
_cell.angle_gamma   90.00
#
_symmetry.space_group_name_H-M   'P 1'
#
loop_
_entity.id
_entity.type
_entity.pdbx_description
1 polymer ?
#
loop_
_entity_poly.entity_id
_entity_poly.type
_entity_poly.pdbx_seq_one_letter_code
_entity_poly.pdbx_strand_id
1 'polypeptide(L)'
;MQFFHLSDYVLASGIRKPVRKKKNQKKEVLQTMHLHPRKAVAVLTACLTLLTATPAAAETVSGLQDRNGDGVVDIFDYVIAKRASVDDNSPSSINLSSAEGAPGETVSLDVSINDNAGITAAMIVLEYPDPIAVADLGEEEAVQLNKEQFGDLKPSYVMFPEANSVVFTTTRRVMNSENGTMFSVSFSIPQDAEPGTVYQISVSNPELHGENHQLLPLLTGRGKITVTQPAETTASTEVTTAPILIAPPVTATTAVSLTTAAETTTQTSLTTAASTTSPTTTTTTTTTMEPYLYHGIDISGWQDGADFNQIAQDPQVDFVILRAGFGKYLKQKDPCFEAFYKGAKEHGIPVGAYWYSYAMTPEEARLEADICAQVLAGKQFEFPIAFDIEEPKQLNLPMDQVSAIIDAFCFEMEQKGYYAQIYCSSFYLNNVVNDYAKSRYDVWCAHYNVSRPTFTGKYGMWQYSHTGRVKGIKGDVDLDYCYRDYPEIIKRYHFNGF
;
A
#
# COMPACT_ATOMS: atom_id res chain seq x y z
N MET A 1 19.79 -14.10 -7.33
CA MET A 1 20.69 -13.13 -7.99
C MET A 1 21.70 -12.59 -6.97
N GLN A 2 22.82 -12.01 -7.42
CA GLN A 2 23.81 -11.43 -6.49
C GLN A 2 23.29 -10.09 -5.93
N PHE A 3 23.38 -9.94 -4.61
CA PHE A 3 23.17 -8.65 -3.94
C PHE A 3 24.36 -7.74 -4.26
N PHE A 4 24.10 -6.54 -4.78
CA PHE A 4 25.09 -5.47 -4.88
C PHE A 4 24.91 -4.52 -3.71
N HIS A 5 25.96 -4.34 -2.89
CA HIS A 5 25.96 -3.34 -1.82
C HIS A 5 26.37 -1.97 -2.38
N LEU A 6 26.04 -0.89 -1.67
CA LEU A 6 26.46 0.48 -2.05
C LEU A 6 27.99 0.66 -2.16
N SER A 7 28.78 -0.25 -1.55
CA SER A 7 30.23 -0.36 -1.78
C SER A 7 30.60 -0.64 -3.23
N ASP A 8 29.77 -1.39 -3.94
CA ASP A 8 30.03 -1.87 -5.29
C ASP A 8 29.77 -0.77 -6.32
N TYR A 9 28.83 0.14 -6.07
CA TYR A 9 28.63 1.35 -6.87
C TYR A 9 29.88 2.27 -6.85
N VAL A 10 30.55 2.39 -5.70
CA VAL A 10 31.82 3.13 -5.61
C VAL A 10 32.95 2.36 -6.30
N LEU A 11 32.97 1.02 -6.21
CA LEU A 11 33.98 0.16 -6.84
C LEU A 11 33.82 0.04 -8.37
N ALA A 12 32.62 0.23 -8.91
CA ALA A 12 32.33 0.20 -10.35
C ALA A 12 33.08 1.28 -11.14
N SER A 13 33.47 2.38 -10.48
CA SER A 13 34.34 3.44 -11.04
C SER A 13 35.80 3.01 -11.32
N GLY A 14 36.17 1.77 -11.01
CA GLY A 14 37.26 1.08 -11.71
C GLY A 14 38.70 1.37 -11.26
N ILE A 15 39.06 1.06 -10.00
CA ILE A 15 40.47 0.76 -9.62
C ILE A 15 40.55 -0.53 -8.78
N ARG A 16 41.06 -1.62 -9.37
CA ARG A 16 41.57 -2.79 -8.61
C ARG A 16 43.03 -2.58 -8.23
N LYS A 17 43.35 -2.44 -6.93
CA LYS A 17 44.57 -2.96 -6.28
C LYS A 17 44.55 -2.76 -4.75
N PRO A 18 45.31 -3.57 -3.97
CA PRO A 18 45.08 -3.72 -2.53
C PRO A 18 45.64 -2.58 -1.68
N VAL A 19 45.03 -2.45 -0.50
CA VAL A 19 45.26 -1.49 0.60
C VAL A 19 46.72 -1.01 0.78
N ARG A 20 46.99 0.25 0.43
CA ARG A 20 47.83 1.19 1.24
C ARG A 20 47.83 2.62 0.67
N LYS A 21 47.57 3.61 1.57
CA LYS A 21 47.64 5.10 1.44
C LYS A 21 46.31 5.88 1.27
N LYS A 22 45.55 5.99 2.37
CA LYS A 22 44.28 6.75 2.53
C LYS A 22 44.30 8.27 2.20
N LYS A 23 45.42 8.87 1.77
CA LYS A 23 45.53 10.34 1.57
C LYS A 23 45.46 10.81 0.12
N ASN A 24 45.75 9.97 -0.87
CA ASN A 24 45.73 10.35 -2.29
C ASN A 24 44.41 10.02 -3.00
N GLN A 25 43.74 8.92 -2.65
CA GLN A 25 42.44 8.53 -3.24
C GLN A 25 41.37 9.63 -3.10
N LYS A 26 41.43 10.44 -2.04
CA LYS A 26 40.50 11.56 -1.83
C LYS A 26 40.65 12.71 -2.84
N LYS A 27 41.72 12.73 -3.65
CA LYS A 27 41.89 13.67 -4.77
C LYS A 27 41.42 13.10 -6.10
N GLU A 28 41.67 11.81 -6.37
CA GLU A 28 41.29 11.17 -7.64
C GLU A 28 39.77 11.05 -7.79
N VAL A 29 39.04 10.64 -6.74
CA VAL A 29 37.56 10.59 -6.74
C VAL A 29 36.92 11.96 -6.97
N LEU A 30 37.61 13.04 -6.59
CA LEU A 30 37.15 14.42 -6.79
C LEU A 30 37.54 15.02 -8.16
N GLN A 31 38.25 14.27 -9.02
CA GLN A 31 38.59 14.71 -10.39
C GLN A 31 37.78 14.03 -11.48
N THR A 32 37.26 12.82 -11.25
CA THR A 32 36.36 12.13 -12.20
C THR A 32 34.92 12.65 -12.17
N MET A 33 34.47 13.20 -11.04
CA MET A 33 33.16 13.84 -10.95
C MET A 33 33.28 15.33 -11.26
N HIS A 34 32.59 15.84 -12.29
CA HIS A 34 32.51 17.27 -12.63
C HIS A 34 31.62 18.07 -11.64
N LEU A 35 31.76 17.80 -10.35
CA LEU A 35 30.94 18.33 -9.26
C LEU A 35 31.72 19.33 -8.41
N HIS A 36 31.07 20.44 -8.04
CA HIS A 36 31.71 21.52 -7.30
C HIS A 36 32.23 20.98 -5.93
N PRO A 37 33.55 21.03 -5.64
CA PRO A 37 34.19 20.21 -4.59
C PRO A 37 33.67 20.37 -3.14
N ARG A 38 32.85 21.39 -2.85
CA ARG A 38 32.22 21.57 -1.53
C ARG A 38 30.91 20.77 -1.38
N LYS A 39 30.11 20.63 -2.44
CA LYS A 39 28.84 19.87 -2.42
C LYS A 39 29.11 18.37 -2.30
N ALA A 40 29.99 17.82 -3.14
CA ALA A 40 30.37 16.40 -3.10
C ALA A 40 30.95 15.97 -1.74
N VAL A 41 31.77 16.82 -1.10
CA VAL A 41 32.32 16.54 0.25
C VAL A 41 31.23 16.57 1.32
N ALA A 42 30.23 17.45 1.21
CA ALA A 42 29.11 17.47 2.17
C ALA A 42 28.28 16.18 2.09
N VAL A 43 27.89 15.74 0.88
CA VAL A 43 27.09 14.52 0.69
C VAL A 43 27.88 13.25 1.04
N LEU A 44 29.14 13.11 0.60
CA LEU A 44 29.97 11.98 1.06
C LEU A 44 30.15 11.99 2.59
N THR A 45 30.17 13.15 3.24
CA THR A 45 30.25 13.23 4.71
C THR A 45 28.91 12.87 5.35
N ALA A 46 27.77 13.22 4.75
CA ALA A 46 26.44 12.83 5.22
C ALA A 46 26.26 11.31 5.15
N CYS A 47 26.48 10.70 3.98
CA CYS A 47 26.45 9.26 3.78
C CYS A 47 27.43 8.53 4.73
N LEU A 48 28.66 9.04 4.88
CA LEU A 48 29.63 8.45 5.81
C LEU A 48 29.21 8.61 7.28
N THR A 49 28.53 9.70 7.65
CA THR A 49 28.04 9.90 9.02
C THR A 49 26.93 8.91 9.35
N LEU A 50 25.98 8.70 8.43
CA LEU A 50 24.93 7.69 8.50
C LEU A 50 25.54 6.27 8.64
N LEU A 51 26.51 5.92 7.78
CA LEU A 51 27.24 4.64 7.82
C LEU A 51 28.02 4.40 9.13
N THR A 52 28.38 5.45 9.89
CA THR A 52 29.09 5.30 11.18
C THR A 52 28.19 5.28 12.42
N ALA A 53 26.86 5.42 12.25
CA ALA A 53 25.92 5.53 13.37
C ALA A 53 25.40 4.17 13.90
N THR A 54 25.87 3.04 13.37
CA THR A 54 25.41 1.69 13.77
C THR A 54 25.90 1.30 15.18
N PRO A 55 25.01 1.01 16.15
CA PRO A 55 25.32 0.11 17.25
C PRO A 55 25.44 -1.32 16.72
N ALA A 56 26.15 -2.19 17.46
CA ALA A 56 26.47 -3.53 17.00
C ALA A 56 25.25 -4.47 17.02
N ALA A 57 25.14 -5.28 15.95
CA ALA A 57 24.44 -6.57 15.91
C ALA A 57 23.01 -6.61 16.49
N ALA A 58 22.09 -5.94 15.79
CA ALA A 58 20.76 -6.48 15.59
C ALA A 58 20.65 -6.89 14.11
N GLU A 59 20.12 -8.08 13.81
CA GLU A 59 19.69 -8.42 12.45
C GLU A 59 18.42 -7.62 12.15
N THR A 60 18.59 -6.37 11.73
CA THR A 60 17.50 -5.48 11.35
C THR A 60 16.93 -5.91 10.02
N VAL A 61 15.65 -6.29 10.02
CA VAL A 61 14.86 -6.57 8.82
C VAL A 61 14.68 -5.27 8.03
N SER A 62 15.62 -5.00 7.12
CA SER A 62 15.55 -3.90 6.16
C SER A 62 15.35 -4.45 4.75
N GLY A 63 14.33 -3.92 4.06
CA GLY A 63 14.06 -4.23 2.66
C GLY A 63 12.97 -5.28 2.47
N LEU A 64 11.77 -4.82 2.07
CA LEU A 64 10.90 -5.63 1.21
C LEU A 64 11.69 -5.98 -0.06
N GLN A 65 11.59 -7.22 -0.50
CA GLN A 65 12.18 -7.67 -1.75
C GLN A 65 11.06 -8.07 -2.69
N ASP A 66 11.12 -7.59 -3.94
CA ASP A 66 10.43 -8.22 -5.06
C ASP A 66 10.89 -9.70 -5.12
N ARG A 67 9.98 -10.60 -4.73
CA ARG A 67 10.25 -12.05 -4.58
C ARG A 67 9.70 -12.88 -5.75
N ASN A 68 8.79 -12.31 -6.54
CA ASN A 68 8.26 -12.85 -7.80
C ASN A 68 9.17 -12.49 -8.98
N GLY A 69 9.92 -11.39 -8.90
CA GLY A 69 10.86 -10.94 -9.93
C GLY A 69 10.19 -10.35 -11.16
N ASP A 70 8.99 -9.76 -11.01
CA ASP A 70 8.23 -9.17 -12.11
C ASP A 70 8.40 -7.64 -12.22
N GLY A 71 9.11 -7.00 -11.29
CA GLY A 71 9.37 -5.56 -11.29
C GLY A 71 8.21 -4.70 -10.76
N VAL A 72 7.16 -5.32 -10.22
CA VAL A 72 5.98 -4.63 -9.68
C VAL A 72 5.86 -4.89 -8.16
N VAL A 73 6.24 -3.88 -7.39
CA VAL A 73 5.87 -3.77 -5.96
C VAL A 73 4.39 -3.39 -5.91
N ASP A 74 3.54 -4.41 -5.88
CA ASP A 74 2.09 -4.24 -5.94
C ASP A 74 1.48 -3.99 -4.55
N ILE A 75 0.17 -3.70 -4.52
CA ILE A 75 -0.63 -3.58 -3.30
C ILE A 75 -0.56 -4.82 -2.38
N PHE A 76 -0.06 -5.97 -2.84
CA PHE A 76 0.33 -7.05 -1.95
C PHE A 76 1.42 -6.67 -0.95
N ASP A 77 2.49 -5.99 -1.34
CA ASP A 77 3.51 -5.48 -0.41
C ASP A 77 2.91 -4.49 0.61
N TYR A 78 1.87 -3.75 0.22
CA TYR A 78 1.08 -2.92 1.14
C TYR A 78 0.21 -3.76 2.09
N VAL A 79 -0.37 -4.87 1.66
CA VAL A 79 -1.07 -5.83 2.54
C VAL A 79 -0.09 -6.55 3.48
N ILE A 80 1.11 -6.92 3.01
CA ILE A 80 2.23 -7.41 3.84
C ILE A 80 2.56 -6.38 4.94
N ALA A 81 2.87 -5.15 4.53
CA ALA A 81 3.32 -4.09 5.44
C ALA A 81 2.25 -3.67 6.45
N LYS A 82 1.00 -3.48 6.00
CA LYS A 82 -0.14 -3.07 6.85
C LYS A 82 -0.53 -4.15 7.87
N ARG A 83 -0.31 -5.42 7.53
CA ARG A 83 -0.50 -6.56 8.44
C ARG A 83 0.69 -6.75 9.40
N ALA A 84 1.89 -6.26 9.04
CA ALA A 84 3.03 -6.20 9.96
C ALA A 84 2.97 -5.03 10.98
N SER A 85 2.13 -4.00 10.75
CA SER A 85 2.03 -2.82 11.63
C SER A 85 0.60 -2.57 12.13
N VAL A 86 0.21 -3.29 13.18
CA VAL A 86 -0.88 -2.87 14.07
C VAL A 86 -0.27 -2.31 15.36
N ASP A 87 -0.12 -0.99 15.38
CA ASP A 87 -0.30 -0.09 16.55
C ASP A 87 0.07 1.33 16.12
N ASP A 88 -0.93 2.23 16.07
CA ASP A 88 -0.98 3.72 15.97
C ASP A 88 0.09 4.56 15.23
N ASN A 89 1.14 3.98 14.64
CA ASN A 89 2.11 4.67 13.79
C ASN A 89 1.84 4.32 12.32
N SER A 90 1.02 5.13 11.65
CA SER A 90 1.03 5.18 10.18
C SER A 90 2.46 5.50 9.71
N PRO A 91 3.05 4.70 8.81
CA PRO A 91 4.38 5.01 8.27
C PRO A 91 4.32 6.32 7.47
N SER A 92 5.36 7.15 7.59
CA SER A 92 5.54 8.31 6.71
C SER A 92 5.49 7.84 5.24
N SER A 93 5.01 8.68 4.33
CA SER A 93 4.98 8.34 2.89
C SER A 93 5.71 9.40 2.06
N ILE A 94 6.74 8.98 1.31
CA ILE A 94 7.34 9.82 0.26
C ILE A 94 6.51 9.64 -1.01
N ASN A 95 5.84 10.68 -1.48
CA ASN A 95 4.99 10.63 -2.66
C ASN A 95 5.61 11.50 -3.76
N LEU A 96 5.79 10.90 -4.94
CA LEU A 96 6.21 11.60 -6.15
C LEU A 96 4.99 12.03 -6.95
N SER A 97 4.90 13.30 -7.36
CA SER A 97 3.79 13.76 -8.20
C SER A 97 3.88 13.18 -9.62
N SER A 98 2.85 13.43 -10.43
CA SER A 98 2.86 13.11 -11.87
C SER A 98 2.63 14.38 -12.68
N ALA A 99 3.20 14.43 -13.87
CA ALA A 99 3.06 15.55 -14.79
C ALA A 99 2.76 15.08 -16.21
N GLU A 100 2.28 15.99 -17.04
CA GLU A 100 1.99 15.75 -18.46
C GLU A 100 2.58 16.90 -19.27
N GLY A 101 3.13 16.61 -20.46
CA GLY A 101 3.77 17.62 -21.31
C GLY A 101 4.04 17.10 -22.72
N ALA A 102 4.17 17.99 -23.67
CA ALA A 102 4.43 17.66 -25.07
C ALA A 102 5.93 17.37 -25.33
N PRO A 103 6.27 16.71 -26.45
CA PRO A 103 7.66 16.51 -26.87
C PRO A 103 8.46 17.82 -26.92
N GLY A 104 9.62 17.84 -26.25
CA GLY A 104 10.46 19.03 -26.10
C GLY A 104 10.10 19.96 -24.94
N GLU A 105 8.99 19.74 -24.22
CA GLU A 105 8.65 20.54 -23.03
C GLU A 105 9.44 20.11 -21.79
N THR A 106 9.44 20.97 -20.77
CA THR A 106 9.99 20.65 -19.44
C THR A 106 8.86 20.60 -18.42
N VAL A 107 8.83 19.54 -17.62
CA VAL A 107 7.82 19.28 -16.58
C VAL A 107 8.50 19.08 -15.24
N SER A 108 7.86 19.46 -14.14
CA SER A 108 8.41 19.30 -12.79
C SER A 108 7.63 18.26 -11.99
N LEU A 109 8.36 17.37 -11.30
CA LEU A 109 7.80 16.43 -10.33
C LEU A 109 8.19 16.84 -8.91
N ASP A 110 7.21 16.80 -8.01
CA ASP A 110 7.35 17.10 -6.59
C ASP A 110 7.60 15.81 -5.80
N VAL A 111 8.65 15.80 -4.99
CA VAL A 111 8.92 14.77 -3.97
C VAL A 111 8.40 15.30 -2.64
N SER A 112 7.30 14.76 -2.16
CA SER A 112 6.61 15.19 -0.94
C SER A 112 6.68 14.14 0.16
N ILE A 113 6.65 14.56 1.42
CA ILE A 113 6.45 13.68 2.58
C ILE A 113 5.06 13.93 3.16
N ASN A 114 4.30 12.85 3.39
CA ASN A 114 3.03 12.85 4.12
C ASN A 114 3.14 11.91 5.32
N ASP A 115 2.19 12.01 6.27
CA ASP A 115 2.16 11.22 7.51
C ASP A 115 3.49 11.25 8.29
N ASN A 116 4.22 12.38 8.23
CA ASN A 116 5.58 12.51 8.72
C ASN A 116 5.68 12.31 10.24
N ALA A 117 6.10 11.12 10.64
CA ALA A 117 6.29 10.71 12.04
C ALA A 117 7.44 11.44 12.78
N GLY A 118 8.09 12.43 12.18
CA GLY A 118 9.16 13.23 12.77
C GLY A 118 10.55 12.78 12.33
N ILE A 119 11.05 13.37 11.24
CA ILE A 119 12.38 13.07 10.69
C ILE A 119 13.46 13.99 11.23
N THR A 120 14.64 13.42 11.50
CA THR A 120 15.90 14.13 11.80
C THR A 120 16.97 13.97 10.73
N ALA A 121 16.82 12.98 9.84
CA ALA A 121 17.59 12.86 8.61
C ALA A 121 16.78 12.15 7.52
N ALA A 122 17.12 12.41 6.26
CA ALA A 122 16.55 11.77 5.09
C ALA A 122 17.63 11.57 4.01
N MET A 123 17.58 10.43 3.32
CA MET A 123 18.25 10.18 2.04
C MET A 123 17.20 9.66 1.06
N ILE A 124 17.14 10.23 -0.14
CA ILE A 124 16.15 9.88 -1.16
C ILE A 124 16.89 9.86 -2.51
N VAL A 125 16.91 8.72 -3.20
CA VAL A 125 17.42 8.64 -4.57
C VAL A 125 16.24 8.66 -5.53
N LEU A 126 16.19 9.65 -6.41
CA LEU A 126 15.24 9.71 -7.51
C LEU A 126 15.92 9.14 -8.76
N GLU A 127 15.34 8.12 -9.39
CA GLU A 127 15.85 7.46 -10.60
C GLU A 127 14.86 7.65 -11.75
N TYR A 128 15.38 7.88 -12.95
CA TYR A 128 14.61 8.14 -14.17
C TYR A 128 15.11 7.30 -15.35
N PRO A 129 14.25 6.97 -16.34
CA PRO A 129 14.61 6.13 -17.47
C PRO A 129 15.09 6.96 -18.66
N ASP A 130 15.97 6.39 -19.49
CA ASP A 130 16.23 6.96 -20.81
C ASP A 130 14.93 6.98 -21.65
N PRO A 131 14.69 8.00 -22.50
CA PRO A 131 15.58 9.12 -22.81
C PRO A 131 15.24 10.41 -22.00
N ILE A 132 14.47 10.32 -20.91
CA ILE A 132 14.20 11.47 -20.04
C ILE A 132 15.50 11.90 -19.36
N ALA A 133 15.72 13.21 -19.28
CA ALA A 133 16.83 13.80 -18.55
C ALA A 133 16.33 14.90 -17.61
N VAL A 134 17.07 15.16 -16.52
CA VAL A 134 16.88 16.38 -15.72
C VAL A 134 17.18 17.59 -16.60
N ALA A 135 16.31 18.60 -16.54
CA ALA A 135 16.33 19.73 -17.45
C ALA A 135 17.57 20.62 -17.26
N ASP A 136 18.19 21.06 -18.36
CA ASP A 136 19.35 21.96 -18.34
C ASP A 136 18.93 23.42 -18.14
N LEU A 137 18.39 23.71 -16.95
CA LEU A 137 17.98 25.05 -16.50
C LEU A 137 19.02 25.69 -15.54
N GLY A 138 20.17 25.04 -15.35
CA GLY A 138 21.11 25.35 -14.27
C GLY A 138 20.73 24.71 -12.93
N GLU A 139 21.73 24.45 -12.08
CA GLU A 139 21.57 23.55 -10.92
C GLU A 139 20.40 23.88 -9.98
N GLU A 140 20.14 25.16 -9.69
CA GLU A 140 19.12 25.58 -8.70
C GLU A 140 17.69 25.69 -9.27
N GLU A 141 17.53 25.78 -10.59
CA GLU A 141 16.20 25.76 -11.25
C GLU A 141 15.78 24.33 -11.64
N ALA A 142 16.77 23.47 -11.96
CA ALA A 142 16.57 22.06 -12.27
C ALA A 142 16.15 21.23 -11.05
N VAL A 143 16.66 21.55 -9.84
CA VAL A 143 16.27 20.92 -8.57
C VAL A 143 16.00 21.98 -7.51
N GLN A 144 14.72 22.15 -7.16
CA GLN A 144 14.26 23.16 -6.23
C GLN A 144 14.04 22.55 -4.85
N LEU A 145 14.82 22.98 -3.86
CA LEU A 145 14.68 22.52 -2.47
C LEU A 145 13.69 23.40 -1.70
N ASN A 146 12.70 22.81 -1.01
CA ASN A 146 11.82 23.54 -0.11
C ASN A 146 12.55 23.89 1.20
N LYS A 147 13.38 24.94 1.13
CA LYS A 147 14.15 25.49 2.25
C LYS A 147 13.30 26.26 3.25
N GLU A 148 12.07 26.64 2.91
CA GLU A 148 11.14 27.29 3.83
C GLU A 148 10.63 26.27 4.86
N GLN A 149 10.15 25.13 4.38
CA GLN A 149 9.55 24.09 5.23
C GLN A 149 10.56 23.10 5.82
N PHE A 150 11.55 22.68 5.03
CA PHE A 150 12.53 21.65 5.44
C PHE A 150 13.94 22.21 5.67
N GLY A 151 14.11 23.54 5.67
CA GLY A 151 15.42 24.21 5.77
C GLY A 151 16.24 23.83 7.00
N ASP A 152 15.59 23.57 8.14
CA ASP A 152 16.27 23.20 9.39
C ASP A 152 17.00 21.85 9.32
N LEU A 153 16.51 20.91 8.48
CA LEU A 153 17.19 19.64 8.20
C LEU A 153 18.49 19.83 7.39
N LYS A 154 18.69 21.02 6.80
CA LYS A 154 19.75 21.34 5.84
C LYS A 154 19.74 20.38 4.63
N PRO A 155 18.70 20.44 3.79
CA PRO A 155 18.61 19.65 2.57
C PRO A 155 19.69 20.04 1.56
N SER A 156 20.13 19.05 0.79
CA SER A 156 21.13 19.16 -0.27
C SER A 156 20.90 18.05 -1.29
N TYR A 157 21.41 18.21 -2.51
CA TYR A 157 21.29 17.19 -3.57
C TYR A 157 22.57 17.09 -4.40
N VAL A 158 22.72 15.97 -5.10
CA VAL A 158 23.72 15.72 -6.13
C VAL A 158 23.02 15.02 -7.30
N MET A 159 23.27 15.50 -8.52
CA MET A 159 22.79 14.86 -9.75
C MET A 159 23.88 13.93 -10.30
N PHE A 160 23.47 12.80 -10.85
CA PHE A 160 24.32 11.82 -11.53
C PHE A 160 23.72 11.54 -12.92
N PRO A 161 23.94 12.41 -13.92
CA PRO A 161 23.33 12.25 -15.25
C PRO A 161 23.73 10.95 -15.94
N GLU A 162 24.98 10.48 -15.80
CA GLU A 162 25.44 9.20 -16.37
C GLU A 162 24.77 7.95 -15.74
N ALA A 163 24.09 8.13 -14.60
CA ALA A 163 23.37 7.08 -13.88
C ALA A 163 21.89 7.44 -13.69
N ASN A 164 21.36 8.34 -14.52
CA ASN A 164 19.99 8.86 -14.53
C ASN A 164 19.36 9.00 -13.13
N SER A 165 20.06 9.70 -12.23
CA SER A 165 19.61 9.83 -10.84
C SER A 165 19.90 11.18 -10.18
N VAL A 166 19.09 11.52 -9.17
CA VAL A 166 19.24 12.68 -8.28
C VAL A 166 19.18 12.18 -6.84
N VAL A 167 20.28 12.34 -6.09
CA VAL A 167 20.35 11.95 -4.68
C VAL A 167 20.12 13.19 -3.81
N PHE A 168 19.00 13.22 -3.09
CA PHE A 168 18.70 14.18 -2.03
C PHE A 168 19.15 13.65 -0.67
N THR A 169 19.76 14.52 0.15
CA THR A 169 20.17 14.20 1.53
C THR A 169 19.99 15.39 2.46
N THR A 170 19.67 15.12 3.72
CA THR A 170 19.69 16.12 4.80
C THR A 170 20.82 15.84 5.79
N THR A 171 21.22 16.85 6.57
CA THR A 171 22.51 16.82 7.29
C THR A 171 22.45 17.30 8.75
N ARG A 172 21.27 17.61 9.29
CA ARG A 172 21.12 18.18 10.63
C ARG A 172 20.02 17.49 11.44
N ARG A 173 20.40 17.01 12.63
CA ARG A 173 19.54 16.31 13.60
C ARG A 173 18.58 17.26 14.34
N VAL A 174 17.71 17.95 13.61
CA VAL A 174 16.56 18.68 14.16
C VAL A 174 15.33 17.90 13.75
N MET A 175 14.40 17.62 14.68
CA MET A 175 13.16 16.92 14.31
C MET A 175 12.24 17.86 13.54
N ASN A 176 11.78 17.41 12.38
CA ASN A 176 10.75 18.04 11.57
C ASN A 176 9.65 17.01 11.29
N SER A 177 8.43 17.30 11.74
CA SER A 177 7.24 16.46 11.58
C SER A 177 6.23 17.10 10.61
N GLU A 178 6.69 17.92 9.67
CA GLU A 178 5.81 18.60 8.73
C GLU A 178 5.58 17.77 7.46
N ASN A 179 4.37 17.86 6.91
CA ASN A 179 4.02 17.26 5.62
C ASN A 179 4.10 18.31 4.50
N GLY A 180 4.59 17.92 3.32
CA GLY A 180 4.69 18.80 2.16
C GLY A 180 5.79 18.40 1.18
N THR A 181 5.91 19.15 0.07
CA THR A 181 6.98 18.96 -0.93
C THR A 181 8.34 19.26 -0.30
N MET A 182 9.23 18.26 -0.26
CA MET A 182 10.61 18.38 0.23
C MET A 182 11.52 19.01 -0.83
N PHE A 183 11.37 18.57 -2.08
CA PHE A 183 12.05 19.12 -3.25
C PHE A 183 11.30 18.78 -4.54
N SER A 184 11.54 19.56 -5.60
CA SER A 184 11.00 19.32 -6.94
C SER A 184 12.14 19.14 -7.93
N VAL A 185 11.96 18.27 -8.93
CA VAL A 185 12.92 18.02 -10.01
C VAL A 185 12.27 18.27 -11.36
N SER A 186 12.91 19.10 -12.18
CA SER A 186 12.46 19.43 -13.53
C SER A 186 13.10 18.48 -14.55
N PHE A 187 12.30 17.92 -15.45
CA PHE A 187 12.68 16.94 -16.45
C PHE A 187 12.32 17.45 -17.85
N SER A 188 13.23 17.27 -18.81
CA SER A 188 12.96 17.58 -20.22
C SER A 188 12.48 16.34 -20.97
N ILE A 189 11.36 16.48 -21.68
CA ILE A 189 10.78 15.45 -22.54
C ILE A 189 11.52 15.48 -23.90
N PRO A 190 11.98 14.33 -24.44
CA PRO A 190 12.64 14.29 -25.75
C PRO A 190 11.76 14.89 -26.86
N GLN A 191 12.38 15.54 -27.85
CA GLN A 191 11.67 16.15 -28.98
C GLN A 191 11.02 15.11 -29.91
N ASP A 192 11.54 13.90 -29.91
CA ASP A 192 11.08 12.73 -30.67
C ASP A 192 10.20 11.78 -29.86
N ALA A 193 9.81 12.15 -28.64
CA ALA A 193 8.92 11.33 -27.81
C ALA A 193 7.53 11.17 -28.45
N GLU A 194 7.00 9.95 -28.46
CA GLU A 194 5.67 9.68 -29.04
C GLU A 194 4.54 10.05 -28.06
N PRO A 195 3.51 10.81 -28.47
CA PRO A 195 2.34 11.07 -27.64
C PRO A 195 1.66 9.79 -27.14
N GLY A 196 1.39 9.72 -25.84
CA GLY A 196 0.93 8.53 -25.14
C GLY A 196 2.05 7.74 -24.44
N THR A 197 3.32 8.05 -24.69
CA THR A 197 4.46 7.48 -23.94
C THR A 197 4.37 7.87 -22.46
N VAL A 198 4.71 6.94 -21.56
CA VAL A 198 4.73 7.18 -20.12
C VAL A 198 6.11 6.83 -19.57
N TYR A 199 6.82 7.82 -19.03
CA TYR A 199 8.09 7.63 -18.35
C TYR A 199 7.84 7.52 -16.84
N GLN A 200 8.26 6.40 -16.25
CA GLN A 200 8.09 6.12 -14.82
C GLN A 200 9.31 6.63 -14.04
N ILE A 201 9.10 7.52 -13.08
CA ILE A 201 10.14 8.08 -12.23
C ILE A 201 10.00 7.44 -10.84
N SER A 202 11.11 6.89 -10.33
CA SER A 202 11.13 6.00 -9.17
C SER A 202 11.91 6.59 -8.01
N VAL A 203 11.53 6.24 -6.78
CA VAL A 203 12.32 6.53 -5.58
C VAL A 203 12.97 5.25 -5.09
N SER A 204 14.30 5.22 -5.08
CA SER A 204 15.11 4.04 -4.78
C SER A 204 15.83 4.17 -3.44
N ASN A 205 15.73 3.11 -2.61
CA ASN A 205 16.28 3.01 -1.26
C ASN A 205 16.17 4.29 -0.40
N PRO A 206 14.98 4.91 -0.24
CA PRO A 206 14.85 6.07 0.64
C PRO A 206 14.96 5.66 2.11
N GLU A 207 15.75 6.41 2.86
CA GLU A 207 15.96 6.25 4.29
C GLU A 207 15.44 7.50 5.01
N LEU A 208 14.52 7.32 5.96
CA LEU A 208 14.12 8.36 6.91
C LEU A 208 14.57 7.96 8.31
N HIS A 209 15.09 8.89 9.10
CA HIS A 209 15.57 8.62 10.46
C HIS A 209 14.83 9.46 11.51
N GLY A 210 14.40 8.83 12.60
CA GLY A 210 13.82 9.50 13.76
C GLY A 210 14.87 10.06 14.73
N GLU A 211 14.45 10.46 15.93
CA GLU A 211 15.31 11.14 16.92
C GLU A 211 16.57 10.36 17.33
N ASN A 212 16.51 9.03 17.44
CA ASN A 212 17.63 8.19 17.90
C ASN A 212 18.39 7.51 16.75
N HIS A 213 18.30 8.04 15.52
CA HIS A 213 18.82 7.44 14.28
C HIS A 213 18.16 6.14 13.85
N GLN A 214 17.10 5.69 14.53
CA GLN A 214 16.30 4.57 14.05
C GLN A 214 15.74 4.91 12.66
N LEU A 215 15.83 3.96 11.72
CA LEU A 215 15.10 4.03 10.46
C LEU A 215 13.60 4.04 10.78
N LEU A 216 12.86 4.96 10.18
CA LEU A 216 11.41 5.02 10.27
C LEU A 216 10.80 4.13 9.17
N PRO A 217 9.69 3.43 9.44
CA PRO A 217 8.95 2.74 8.41
C PRO A 217 8.39 3.77 7.40
N LEU A 218 8.50 3.44 6.12
CA LEU A 218 8.26 4.38 5.03
C LEU A 218 7.50 3.72 3.88
N LEU A 219 6.52 4.44 3.32
CA LEU A 219 5.88 4.13 2.04
C LEU A 219 6.47 5.01 0.94
N THR A 220 6.51 4.50 -0.30
CA THR A 220 6.96 5.26 -1.47
C THR A 220 5.91 5.24 -2.59
N GLY A 221 5.49 6.41 -3.02
CA GLY A 221 4.69 6.61 -4.22
C GLY A 221 5.58 6.78 -5.45
N ARG A 222 5.15 6.25 -6.60
CA ARG A 222 5.79 6.47 -7.90
C ARG A 222 5.14 7.66 -8.61
N GLY A 223 5.93 8.36 -9.41
CA GLY A 223 5.49 9.47 -10.25
C GLY A 223 5.72 9.15 -11.71
N LYS A 224 4.95 9.76 -12.60
CA LYS A 224 5.08 9.55 -14.04
C LYS A 224 5.05 10.85 -14.82
N ILE A 225 5.68 10.83 -15.98
CA ILE A 225 5.57 11.86 -17.02
C ILE A 225 4.80 11.24 -18.19
N THR A 226 3.60 11.74 -18.47
CA THR A 226 2.81 11.36 -19.66
C THR A 226 3.13 12.31 -20.81
N VAL A 227 3.53 11.80 -21.97
CA VAL A 227 3.75 12.61 -23.18
C VAL A 227 2.40 12.91 -23.83
N THR A 228 2.05 14.18 -23.96
CA THR A 228 0.79 14.63 -24.59
C THR A 228 0.99 14.94 -26.08
N GLN A 229 -0.11 15.17 -26.80
CA GLN A 229 0.00 15.71 -28.16
C GLN A 229 0.47 17.18 -28.10
N PRO A 230 1.41 17.60 -28.96
CA PRO A 230 1.70 19.02 -29.14
C PRO A 230 0.42 19.79 -29.45
N ALA A 231 0.23 20.95 -28.83
CA ALA A 231 -0.92 21.80 -29.13
C ALA A 231 -0.92 22.18 -30.61
N GLU A 232 -1.98 21.81 -31.35
CA GLU A 232 -2.14 22.25 -32.73
C GLU A 232 -2.14 23.77 -32.78
N THR A 233 -1.09 24.34 -33.37
CA THR A 233 -1.01 25.78 -33.61
C THR A 233 -1.95 26.10 -34.77
N THR A 234 -3.22 26.26 -34.45
CA THR A 234 -4.24 26.77 -35.37
C THR A 234 -3.89 28.21 -35.71
N ALA A 235 -3.15 28.39 -36.80
CA ALA A 235 -2.89 29.69 -37.39
C ALA A 235 -4.21 30.26 -37.94
N SER A 236 -4.96 30.95 -37.07
CA SER A 236 -6.17 31.68 -37.42
C SER A 236 -5.83 32.79 -38.43
N THR A 237 -6.01 32.48 -39.70
CA THR A 237 -5.91 33.47 -40.76
C THR A 237 -7.18 34.32 -40.72
N GLU A 238 -7.17 35.41 -39.95
CA GLU A 238 -8.28 36.36 -39.88
C GLU A 238 -8.48 37.05 -41.24
N VAL A 239 -9.39 36.49 -42.05
CA VAL A 239 -9.95 37.19 -43.21
C VAL A 239 -10.95 38.22 -42.68
N THR A 240 -10.49 39.46 -42.55
CA THR A 240 -11.29 40.60 -42.12
C THR A 240 -12.36 40.95 -43.16
N THR A 241 -13.61 40.59 -42.90
CA THR A 241 -14.78 41.16 -43.60
C THR A 241 -15.66 41.89 -42.60
N ALA A 242 -15.66 43.22 -42.68
CA ALA A 242 -16.41 44.08 -41.78
C ALA A 242 -17.92 44.04 -42.07
N PRO A 243 -18.80 43.90 -41.06
CA PRO A 243 -20.24 44.05 -41.23
C PRO A 243 -20.62 45.55 -41.26
N ILE A 244 -21.53 45.89 -42.18
CA ILE A 244 -22.03 47.26 -42.36
C ILE A 244 -23.05 47.61 -41.27
N LEU A 245 -22.96 48.84 -40.77
CA LEU A 245 -23.75 49.40 -39.68
C LEU A 245 -25.16 49.84 -40.15
N ILE A 246 -26.25 49.29 -39.58
CA ILE A 246 -27.58 49.92 -39.58
C ILE A 246 -28.29 49.68 -38.23
N ALA A 247 -28.85 50.75 -37.65
CA ALA A 247 -29.69 50.78 -36.44
C ALA A 247 -30.57 52.07 -36.50
N PRO A 248 -31.50 52.34 -35.55
CA PRO A 248 -32.52 51.53 -34.87
C PRO A 248 -33.95 52.10 -35.18
N PRO A 249 -35.06 51.81 -34.43
CA PRO A 249 -35.37 52.47 -33.12
C PRO A 249 -36.02 51.52 -32.06
N VAL A 250 -35.70 51.55 -30.75
CA VAL A 250 -36.06 52.48 -29.64
C VAL A 250 -37.52 52.43 -29.11
N THR A 251 -37.70 51.96 -27.87
CA THR A 251 -38.55 52.54 -26.78
C THR A 251 -38.21 51.85 -25.44
N ALA A 252 -37.59 52.51 -24.46
CA ALA A 252 -38.17 53.10 -23.23
C ALA A 252 -39.02 52.10 -22.38
N THR A 253 -38.79 51.93 -21.06
CA THR A 253 -38.89 53.01 -20.04
C THR A 253 -38.11 52.70 -18.72
N THR A 254 -37.69 53.78 -18.06
CA THR A 254 -37.30 54.02 -16.64
C THR A 254 -38.21 53.33 -15.59
N ALA A 255 -37.99 53.23 -14.27
CA ALA A 255 -36.99 53.68 -13.25
C ALA A 255 -37.16 52.78 -11.98
N VAL A 256 -36.56 52.92 -10.77
CA VAL A 256 -35.52 53.80 -10.17
C VAL A 256 -34.90 53.09 -8.93
N SER A 257 -33.77 53.56 -8.39
CA SER A 257 -33.14 53.07 -7.14
C SER A 257 -33.67 53.76 -5.87
N LEU A 258 -33.47 53.18 -4.67
CA LEU A 258 -33.20 53.93 -3.44
C LEU A 258 -32.60 53.06 -2.30
N THR A 259 -31.77 53.70 -1.48
CA THR A 259 -30.98 53.16 -0.34
C THR A 259 -31.75 53.14 0.98
N THR A 260 -31.20 52.52 2.05
CA THR A 260 -30.85 53.14 3.37
C THR A 260 -30.24 52.06 4.31
N ALA A 261 -29.48 52.46 5.33
CA ALA A 261 -28.75 51.59 6.27
C ALA A 261 -29.09 51.87 7.75
N ALA A 262 -28.46 51.09 8.66
CA ALA A 262 -28.07 51.41 10.06
C ALA A 262 -28.81 50.74 11.26
N GLU A 263 -27.99 50.07 12.08
CA GLU A 263 -27.85 50.11 13.56
C GLU A 263 -28.90 49.55 14.57
N THR A 264 -28.52 48.41 15.18
CA THR A 264 -28.19 48.20 16.62
C THR A 264 -28.92 48.97 17.74
N THR A 265 -29.44 48.27 18.77
CA THR A 265 -28.97 48.32 20.20
C THR A 265 -29.79 47.43 21.17
N THR A 266 -29.12 46.95 22.22
CA THR A 266 -29.44 45.96 23.27
C THR A 266 -30.31 46.48 24.45
N GLN A 267 -31.07 45.59 25.12
CA GLN A 267 -31.12 45.56 26.61
C GLN A 267 -31.64 44.22 27.18
N THR A 268 -31.79 44.14 28.51
CA THR A 268 -31.13 43.09 29.32
C THR A 268 -31.78 42.87 30.70
N SER A 269 -32.01 41.61 31.10
CA SER A 269 -32.29 41.21 32.50
C SER A 269 -32.13 39.69 32.68
N LEU A 270 -31.86 39.10 33.84
CA LEU A 270 -31.00 39.34 35.02
C LEU A 270 -31.35 38.24 36.05
N THR A 271 -30.39 37.87 36.91
CA THR A 271 -30.42 36.97 38.10
C THR A 271 -30.10 35.49 37.86
N THR A 272 -29.43 34.73 38.74
CA THR A 272 -28.50 34.92 39.89
C THR A 272 -28.00 33.50 40.25
N ALA A 273 -26.77 33.33 40.76
CA ALA A 273 -26.11 32.03 40.87
C ALA A 273 -26.45 31.19 42.13
N ALA A 274 -26.24 29.86 42.02
CA ALA A 274 -26.01 28.95 43.14
C ALA A 274 -24.96 27.89 42.76
N SER A 275 -24.12 27.48 43.71
CA SER A 275 -22.99 26.56 43.50
C SER A 275 -23.36 25.13 43.87
N THR A 276 -23.00 24.15 43.03
CA THR A 276 -23.05 22.71 43.36
C THR A 276 -21.88 21.97 42.73
N THR A 277 -21.39 20.95 43.45
CA THR A 277 -20.20 20.14 43.16
C THR A 277 -20.36 19.24 41.95
N SER A 278 -19.38 19.23 41.04
CA SER A 278 -19.29 18.23 39.97
C SER A 278 -18.94 16.84 40.53
N PRO A 279 -19.70 15.78 40.19
CA PRO A 279 -19.25 14.41 40.41
C PRO A 279 -18.24 14.01 39.33
N THR A 280 -17.11 13.44 39.75
CA THR A 280 -16.17 12.77 38.83
C THR A 280 -16.84 11.50 38.30
N THR A 281 -17.29 11.52 37.04
CA THR A 281 -17.78 10.32 36.37
C THR A 281 -16.60 9.49 35.89
N THR A 282 -16.29 8.41 36.60
CA THR A 282 -15.42 7.35 36.11
C THR A 282 -16.11 6.65 34.94
N THR A 283 -15.66 6.92 33.71
CA THR A 283 -16.13 6.19 32.53
C THR A 283 -15.56 4.78 32.56
N THR A 284 -16.33 3.83 33.09
CA THR A 284 -16.08 2.41 32.86
C THR A 284 -16.36 2.12 31.38
N THR A 285 -15.29 1.83 30.62
CA THR A 285 -15.41 1.43 29.21
C THR A 285 -16.14 0.10 29.10
N THR A 286 -17.44 0.15 28.83
CA THR A 286 -18.22 -1.04 28.46
C THR A 286 -17.97 -1.29 26.98
N THR A 287 -17.17 -2.31 26.66
CA THR A 287 -16.87 -2.69 25.26
C THR A 287 -18.15 -3.12 24.55
N THR A 288 -18.72 -2.24 23.74
CA THR A 288 -19.75 -2.59 22.77
C THR A 288 -19.12 -3.46 21.69
N MET A 289 -19.74 -4.62 21.41
CA MET A 289 -19.33 -5.47 20.30
C MET A 289 -19.50 -4.71 18.99
N GLU A 290 -18.47 -4.70 18.13
CA GLU A 290 -18.62 -4.25 16.74
C GLU A 290 -19.67 -5.14 16.03
N PRO A 291 -20.63 -4.55 15.30
CA PRO A 291 -21.58 -5.33 14.52
C PRO A 291 -20.85 -6.07 13.39
N TYR A 292 -21.29 -7.28 13.07
CA TYR A 292 -20.87 -7.93 11.83
C TYR A 292 -21.48 -7.19 10.63
N LEU A 293 -20.77 -7.21 9.50
CA LEU A 293 -21.20 -6.58 8.25
C LEU A 293 -22.00 -7.55 7.39
N TYR A 294 -21.62 -8.83 7.39
CA TYR A 294 -22.26 -9.87 6.60
C TYR A 294 -22.40 -11.16 7.41
N HIS A 295 -23.44 -11.92 7.10
CA HIS A 295 -23.65 -13.28 7.57
C HIS A 295 -23.50 -14.25 6.39
N GLY A 296 -22.92 -15.42 6.59
CA GLY A 296 -22.66 -16.35 5.51
C GLY A 296 -22.45 -17.78 5.98
N ILE A 297 -22.00 -18.60 5.03
CA ILE A 297 -21.74 -20.02 5.21
C ILE A 297 -20.45 -20.44 4.52
N ASP A 298 -19.83 -21.49 5.00
CA ASP A 298 -18.89 -22.27 4.21
C ASP A 298 -19.43 -23.67 3.90
N ILE A 299 -19.09 -24.17 2.69
CA ILE A 299 -19.60 -25.44 2.19
C ILE A 299 -18.57 -26.18 1.35
N SER A 300 -18.76 -27.50 1.27
CA SER A 300 -17.93 -28.41 0.50
C SER A 300 -18.77 -29.54 -0.11
N GLY A 301 -18.15 -30.54 -0.73
CA GLY A 301 -18.85 -31.76 -1.17
C GLY A 301 -19.64 -32.52 -0.09
N TRP A 302 -19.52 -32.15 1.20
CA TRP A 302 -20.41 -32.63 2.26
C TRP A 302 -21.85 -32.09 2.14
N GLN A 303 -22.04 -30.93 1.52
CA GLN A 303 -23.34 -30.29 1.27
C GLN A 303 -23.83 -30.51 -0.17
N ASP A 304 -23.46 -31.64 -0.81
CA ASP A 304 -23.90 -31.97 -2.16
C ASP A 304 -25.44 -31.94 -2.33
N GLY A 305 -25.87 -31.45 -3.49
CA GLY A 305 -27.28 -31.13 -3.76
C GLY A 305 -27.77 -29.81 -3.19
N ALA A 306 -26.86 -28.87 -2.84
CA ALA A 306 -27.17 -27.49 -2.47
C ALA A 306 -27.99 -26.75 -3.55
N ASP A 307 -29.13 -26.17 -3.16
CA ASP A 307 -30.01 -25.37 -4.04
C ASP A 307 -29.73 -23.87 -3.87
N PHE A 308 -28.91 -23.32 -4.77
CA PHE A 308 -28.50 -21.91 -4.72
C PHE A 308 -29.64 -20.91 -4.92
N ASN A 309 -30.75 -21.29 -5.57
CA ASN A 309 -31.94 -20.44 -5.66
C ASN A 309 -32.64 -20.33 -4.30
N GLN A 310 -32.62 -21.37 -3.48
CA GLN A 310 -33.12 -21.32 -2.10
C GLN A 310 -32.13 -20.63 -1.14
N ILE A 311 -30.82 -20.88 -1.30
CA ILE A 311 -29.76 -20.26 -0.48
C ILE A 311 -29.78 -18.72 -0.64
N ALA A 312 -29.89 -18.21 -1.88
CA ALA A 312 -29.99 -16.78 -2.16
C ALA A 312 -31.26 -16.09 -1.59
N GLN A 313 -32.19 -16.86 -1.02
CA GLN A 313 -33.41 -16.39 -0.36
C GLN A 313 -33.41 -16.68 1.15
N ASP A 314 -32.29 -17.16 1.71
CA ASP A 314 -32.12 -17.29 3.14
C ASP A 314 -31.54 -15.99 3.72
N PRO A 315 -32.18 -15.36 4.72
CA PRO A 315 -31.66 -14.13 5.33
C PRO A 315 -30.35 -14.32 6.11
N GLN A 316 -29.79 -15.54 6.11
CA GLN A 316 -28.51 -15.87 6.72
C GLN A 316 -27.33 -15.93 5.73
N VAL A 317 -27.56 -15.65 4.43
CA VAL A 317 -26.53 -15.83 3.40
C VAL A 317 -26.34 -14.58 2.54
N ASP A 318 -25.46 -13.70 3.01
CA ASP A 318 -24.90 -12.59 2.24
C ASP A 318 -23.64 -13.02 1.45
N PHE A 319 -22.98 -14.14 1.82
CA PHE A 319 -21.81 -14.69 1.12
C PHE A 319 -21.66 -16.20 1.31
N VAL A 320 -20.82 -16.82 0.47
CA VAL A 320 -20.43 -18.24 0.61
C VAL A 320 -18.92 -18.44 0.42
N ILE A 321 -18.29 -19.22 1.30
CA ILE A 321 -16.92 -19.70 1.13
C ILE A 321 -16.95 -21.17 0.66
N LEU A 322 -16.26 -21.48 -0.44
CA LEU A 322 -16.32 -22.80 -1.08
C LEU A 322 -15.02 -23.58 -0.90
N ARG A 323 -15.08 -24.85 -0.48
CA ARG A 323 -13.89 -25.72 -0.59
C ARG A 323 -13.51 -25.88 -2.06
N ALA A 324 -12.36 -25.34 -2.44
CA ALA A 324 -11.79 -25.52 -3.78
C ALA A 324 -11.16 -26.92 -3.92
N GLY A 325 -10.57 -27.43 -2.84
CA GLY A 325 -9.97 -28.75 -2.79
C GLY A 325 -9.15 -28.95 -1.53
N PHE A 326 -8.26 -29.94 -1.56
CA PHE A 326 -7.45 -30.32 -0.43
C PHE A 326 -6.14 -30.99 -0.85
N GLY A 327 -5.09 -30.91 -0.03
CA GLY A 327 -3.82 -31.59 -0.34
C GLY A 327 -3.11 -31.05 -1.58
N LYS A 328 -2.21 -31.86 -2.16
CA LYS A 328 -1.21 -31.44 -3.15
C LYS A 328 -1.32 -32.08 -4.55
N TYR A 329 -2.49 -32.59 -4.91
CA TYR A 329 -2.74 -33.16 -6.25
C TYR A 329 -4.04 -32.62 -6.85
N LEU A 330 -4.02 -32.21 -8.14
CA LEU A 330 -5.19 -31.65 -8.83
C LEU A 330 -6.45 -32.53 -8.80
N LYS A 331 -6.29 -33.86 -8.69
CA LYS A 331 -7.39 -34.82 -8.49
C LYS A 331 -8.14 -34.68 -7.15
N GLN A 332 -7.64 -33.85 -6.25
CA GLN A 332 -8.23 -33.52 -4.94
C GLN A 332 -8.97 -32.17 -4.96
N LYS A 333 -9.22 -31.59 -6.15
CA LYS A 333 -10.27 -30.58 -6.33
C LYS A 333 -11.58 -31.13 -5.77
N ASP A 334 -12.31 -30.32 -5.00
CA ASP A 334 -13.61 -30.74 -4.47
C ASP A 334 -14.59 -31.00 -5.65
N PRO A 335 -15.27 -32.16 -5.70
CA PRO A 335 -16.13 -32.50 -6.82
C PRO A 335 -17.32 -31.53 -7.02
N CYS A 336 -17.75 -30.84 -5.96
CA CYS A 336 -18.85 -29.90 -6.01
C CYS A 336 -18.41 -28.46 -6.33
N PHE A 337 -17.10 -28.13 -6.25
CA PHE A 337 -16.60 -26.76 -6.36
C PHE A 337 -17.09 -26.00 -7.60
N GLU A 338 -16.99 -26.59 -8.79
CA GLU A 338 -17.39 -25.92 -10.04
C GLU A 338 -18.90 -25.68 -10.10
N ALA A 339 -19.70 -26.62 -9.58
CA ALA A 339 -21.15 -26.52 -9.55
C ALA A 339 -21.61 -25.47 -8.52
N PHE A 340 -20.95 -25.42 -7.36
CA PHE A 340 -21.23 -24.46 -6.30
C PHE A 340 -20.79 -23.04 -6.67
N TYR A 341 -19.58 -22.88 -7.22
CA TYR A 341 -19.10 -21.60 -7.73
C TYR A 341 -20.05 -21.06 -8.78
N LYS A 342 -20.41 -21.88 -9.78
CA LYS A 342 -21.39 -21.50 -10.80
C LYS A 342 -22.73 -21.10 -10.17
N GLY A 343 -23.28 -21.94 -9.30
CA GLY A 343 -24.58 -21.70 -8.64
C GLY A 343 -24.61 -20.40 -7.85
N ALA A 344 -23.56 -20.11 -7.08
CA ALA A 344 -23.42 -18.87 -6.33
C ALA A 344 -23.36 -17.64 -7.25
N LYS A 345 -22.49 -17.65 -8.28
CA LYS A 345 -22.38 -16.52 -9.22
C LYS A 345 -23.66 -16.28 -10.02
N GLU A 346 -24.36 -17.34 -10.45
CA GLU A 346 -25.64 -17.23 -11.19
C GLU A 346 -26.76 -16.58 -10.35
N HIS A 347 -26.70 -16.70 -9.02
CA HIS A 347 -27.66 -16.08 -8.09
C HIS A 347 -27.13 -14.79 -7.44
N GLY A 348 -25.98 -14.29 -7.88
CA GLY A 348 -25.40 -13.04 -7.38
C GLY A 348 -24.83 -13.11 -5.97
N ILE A 349 -24.59 -14.30 -5.42
CA ILE A 349 -24.00 -14.47 -4.09
C ILE A 349 -22.48 -14.22 -4.19
N PRO A 350 -21.90 -13.29 -3.41
CA PRO A 350 -20.45 -13.12 -3.23
C PRO A 350 -19.74 -14.42 -2.82
N VAL A 351 -18.60 -14.71 -3.45
CA VAL A 351 -17.90 -16.00 -3.26
C VAL A 351 -16.48 -15.82 -2.74
N GLY A 352 -16.10 -16.62 -1.75
CA GLY A 352 -14.71 -16.90 -1.37
C GLY A 352 -14.38 -18.38 -1.56
N ALA A 353 -13.16 -18.79 -1.25
CA ALA A 353 -12.79 -20.21 -1.28
C ALA A 353 -11.85 -20.61 -0.16
N TYR A 354 -11.72 -21.90 0.11
CA TYR A 354 -10.72 -22.44 1.02
C TYR A 354 -10.02 -23.68 0.47
N TRP A 355 -8.82 -23.95 0.98
CA TRP A 355 -8.02 -25.13 0.67
C TRP A 355 -7.63 -25.86 1.96
N TYR A 356 -8.16 -27.07 2.14
CA TYR A 356 -7.86 -27.91 3.31
C TYR A 356 -6.46 -28.50 3.20
N SER A 357 -5.61 -28.24 4.19
CA SER A 357 -4.20 -28.60 4.13
C SER A 357 -3.89 -30.01 4.64
N TYR A 358 -2.95 -30.68 3.98
CA TYR A 358 -2.25 -31.85 4.50
C TYR A 358 -0.72 -31.64 4.55
N ALA A 359 -0.25 -30.42 4.30
CA ALA A 359 1.17 -30.08 4.24
C ALA A 359 1.85 -30.20 5.61
N MET A 360 2.88 -31.05 5.71
CA MET A 360 3.70 -31.21 6.92
C MET A 360 4.97 -30.33 6.87
N THR A 361 5.18 -29.63 5.75
CA THR A 361 6.35 -28.79 5.49
C THR A 361 5.97 -27.57 4.64
N PRO A 362 6.74 -26.46 4.71
CA PRO A 362 6.55 -25.29 3.85
C PRO A 362 6.60 -25.60 2.34
N GLU A 363 7.42 -26.56 1.93
CA GLU A 363 7.52 -27.02 0.53
C GLU A 363 6.20 -27.65 0.06
N GLU A 364 5.61 -28.52 0.89
CA GLU A 364 4.30 -29.09 0.58
C GLU A 364 3.23 -28.01 0.54
N ALA A 365 3.26 -27.02 1.44
CA ALA A 365 2.30 -25.92 1.46
C ALA A 365 2.32 -25.08 0.17
N ARG A 366 3.51 -24.86 -0.44
CA ARG A 366 3.61 -24.23 -1.78
C ARG A 366 3.00 -25.09 -2.88
N LEU A 367 3.21 -26.41 -2.85
CA LEU A 367 2.56 -27.33 -3.79
C LEU A 367 1.03 -27.32 -3.63
N GLU A 368 0.51 -27.20 -2.41
CA GLU A 368 -0.92 -27.03 -2.15
C GLU A 368 -1.45 -25.70 -2.73
N ALA A 369 -0.71 -24.60 -2.54
CA ALA A 369 -1.05 -23.29 -3.12
C ALA A 369 -1.02 -23.29 -4.67
N ASP A 370 -0.01 -23.91 -5.29
CA ASP A 370 0.05 -24.05 -6.76
C ASP A 370 -1.13 -24.83 -7.33
N ILE A 371 -1.59 -25.88 -6.64
CA ILE A 371 -2.76 -26.66 -7.06
C ILE A 371 -4.06 -25.89 -6.78
N CYS A 372 -4.14 -25.16 -5.66
CA CYS A 372 -5.25 -24.27 -5.35
C CYS A 372 -5.42 -23.22 -6.46
N ALA A 373 -4.37 -22.47 -6.78
CA ALA A 373 -4.38 -21.46 -7.84
C ALA A 373 -4.78 -22.04 -9.22
N GLN A 374 -4.34 -23.27 -9.56
CA GLN A 374 -4.79 -23.96 -10.78
C GLN A 374 -6.30 -24.26 -10.80
N VAL A 375 -6.92 -24.53 -9.64
CA VAL A 375 -8.37 -24.75 -9.50
C VAL A 375 -9.15 -23.43 -9.56
N LEU A 376 -8.58 -22.36 -8.98
CA LEU A 376 -9.18 -21.02 -8.93
C LEU A 376 -8.99 -20.22 -10.24
N ALA A 377 -8.10 -20.63 -11.13
CA ALA A 377 -7.78 -19.90 -12.35
C ALA A 377 -9.01 -19.57 -13.22
N GLY A 378 -9.08 -18.33 -13.72
CA GLY A 378 -10.18 -17.84 -14.57
C GLY A 378 -11.50 -17.57 -13.83
N LYS A 379 -11.48 -17.44 -12.51
CA LYS A 379 -12.64 -17.15 -11.65
C LYS A 379 -12.43 -15.85 -10.86
N GLN A 380 -13.51 -15.32 -10.28
CA GLN A 380 -13.55 -14.08 -9.50
C GLN A 380 -14.20 -14.30 -8.13
N PHE A 381 -13.50 -13.92 -7.06
CA PHE A 381 -13.91 -14.17 -5.67
C PHE A 381 -13.98 -12.87 -4.87
N GLU A 382 -15.18 -12.42 -4.50
CA GLU A 382 -15.40 -11.24 -3.67
C GLU A 382 -14.95 -11.39 -2.21
N PHE A 383 -14.64 -12.62 -1.77
CA PHE A 383 -14.15 -12.94 -0.43
C PHE A 383 -12.77 -13.64 -0.50
N PRO A 384 -12.02 -13.71 0.63
CA PRO A 384 -10.67 -14.25 0.66
C PRO A 384 -10.53 -15.70 0.18
N ILE A 385 -9.28 -16.10 -0.08
CA ILE A 385 -8.90 -17.50 -0.23
C ILE A 385 -8.25 -17.96 1.08
N ALA A 386 -8.94 -18.81 1.82
CA ALA A 386 -8.48 -19.28 3.12
C ALA A 386 -7.58 -20.53 3.03
N PHE A 387 -6.47 -20.49 3.75
CA PHE A 387 -5.69 -21.68 4.10
C PHE A 387 -6.30 -22.32 5.34
N ASP A 388 -6.87 -23.51 5.16
CA ASP A 388 -7.50 -24.27 6.23
C ASP A 388 -6.49 -25.26 6.83
N ILE A 389 -6.08 -24.97 8.08
CA ILE A 389 -5.09 -25.75 8.83
C ILE A 389 -5.70 -26.30 10.13
N GLU A 390 -6.30 -27.49 10.01
CA GLU A 390 -6.91 -28.20 11.14
C GLU A 390 -6.47 -29.67 11.31
N GLU A 391 -5.65 -30.23 10.42
CA GLU A 391 -5.20 -31.62 10.53
C GLU A 391 -4.38 -31.84 11.82
N PRO A 392 -4.78 -32.76 12.71
CA PRO A 392 -4.12 -32.95 14.01
C PRO A 392 -2.61 -33.22 13.91
N LYS A 393 -2.12 -33.81 12.83
CA LYS A 393 -0.66 -33.98 12.64
C LYS A 393 0.07 -32.66 12.42
N GLN A 394 -0.50 -31.74 11.64
CA GLN A 394 0.06 -30.39 11.45
C GLN A 394 0.10 -29.65 12.78
N LEU A 395 -1.00 -29.69 13.53
CA LEU A 395 -1.17 -28.97 14.80
C LEU A 395 -0.38 -29.56 15.98
N ASN A 396 0.29 -30.70 15.80
CA ASN A 396 1.26 -31.28 16.74
C ASN A 396 2.73 -30.94 16.39
N LEU A 397 2.97 -30.19 15.31
CA LEU A 397 4.31 -29.69 14.96
C LEU A 397 4.72 -28.51 15.88
N PRO A 398 6.02 -28.18 15.96
CA PRO A 398 6.47 -26.96 16.62
C PRO A 398 5.79 -25.71 16.04
N MET A 399 5.48 -24.74 16.89
CA MET A 399 4.75 -23.51 16.53
C MET A 399 5.35 -22.79 15.31
N ASP A 400 6.68 -22.67 15.24
CA ASP A 400 7.34 -22.01 14.10
C ASP A 400 7.24 -22.83 12.80
N GLN A 401 7.16 -24.16 12.88
CA GLN A 401 6.93 -25.01 11.71
C GLN A 401 5.49 -24.88 11.20
N VAL A 402 4.49 -24.86 12.10
CA VAL A 402 3.09 -24.58 11.74
C VAL A 402 2.97 -23.20 11.09
N SER A 403 3.62 -22.19 11.68
CA SER A 403 3.58 -20.82 11.18
C SER A 403 4.30 -20.67 9.83
N ALA A 404 5.39 -21.41 9.60
CA ALA A 404 6.08 -21.46 8.30
C ALA A 404 5.30 -22.23 7.22
N ILE A 405 4.47 -23.22 7.59
CA ILE A 405 3.54 -23.90 6.68
C ILE A 405 2.44 -22.91 6.24
N ILE A 406 1.84 -22.20 7.20
CA ILE A 406 0.85 -21.14 6.94
C ILE A 406 1.43 -20.05 6.03
N ASP A 407 2.59 -19.49 6.40
CA ASP A 407 3.24 -18.44 5.62
C ASP A 407 3.54 -18.91 4.20
N ALA A 408 4.05 -20.14 4.03
CA ALA A 408 4.38 -20.65 2.71
C ALA A 408 3.18 -20.85 1.77
N PHE A 409 2.02 -21.29 2.27
CA PHE A 409 0.80 -21.33 1.44
C PHE A 409 0.28 -19.92 1.16
N CYS A 410 0.06 -19.12 2.21
CA CYS A 410 -0.59 -17.82 2.08
C CYS A 410 0.24 -16.85 1.23
N PHE A 411 1.55 -16.78 1.45
CA PHE A 411 2.47 -16.01 0.61
C PHE A 411 2.40 -16.45 -0.86
N GLU A 412 2.41 -17.76 -1.13
CA GLU A 412 2.38 -18.29 -2.50
C GLU A 412 1.06 -17.99 -3.22
N MET A 413 -0.07 -17.93 -2.49
CA MET A 413 -1.35 -17.46 -3.05
C MET A 413 -1.35 -15.95 -3.31
N GLU A 414 -0.78 -15.15 -2.40
CA GLU A 414 -0.67 -13.69 -2.55
C GLU A 414 0.22 -13.32 -3.75
N GLN A 415 1.35 -14.01 -3.97
CA GLN A 415 2.19 -13.86 -5.17
C GLN A 415 1.48 -14.20 -6.50
N LYS A 416 0.31 -14.85 -6.44
CA LYS A 416 -0.53 -15.19 -7.62
C LYS A 416 -1.78 -14.31 -7.73
N GLY A 417 -1.86 -13.21 -6.98
CA GLY A 417 -2.96 -12.25 -7.05
C GLY A 417 -4.13 -12.53 -6.09
N TYR A 418 -4.03 -13.53 -5.21
CA TYR A 418 -5.13 -13.95 -4.34
C TYR A 418 -5.01 -13.42 -2.92
N TYR A 419 -6.08 -12.80 -2.40
CA TYR A 419 -6.12 -12.28 -1.04
C TYR A 419 -6.21 -13.44 -0.03
N ALA A 420 -5.08 -13.79 0.60
CA ALA A 420 -5.00 -14.92 1.51
C ALA A 420 -5.51 -14.61 2.93
N GLN A 421 -6.06 -15.64 3.57
CA GLN A 421 -6.57 -15.64 4.94
C GLN A 421 -6.18 -16.96 5.64
N ILE A 422 -5.99 -16.95 6.96
CA ILE A 422 -5.84 -18.17 7.77
C ILE A 422 -7.20 -18.60 8.27
N TYR A 423 -7.62 -19.84 8.02
CA TYR A 423 -8.66 -20.50 8.80
C TYR A 423 -8.04 -21.47 9.81
N CYS A 424 -8.38 -21.30 11.08
CA CYS A 424 -7.97 -22.22 12.15
C CYS A 424 -8.83 -22.01 13.41
N SER A 425 -8.84 -22.98 14.32
CA SER A 425 -9.57 -22.84 15.59
C SER A 425 -8.91 -21.82 16.53
N SER A 426 -9.75 -21.12 17.30
CA SER A 426 -9.35 -20.16 18.31
C SER A 426 -8.34 -20.69 19.33
N PHE A 427 -8.32 -22.01 19.59
CA PHE A 427 -7.33 -22.62 20.48
C PHE A 427 -5.96 -22.73 19.82
N TYR A 428 -5.90 -23.22 18.59
CA TYR A 428 -4.65 -23.41 17.86
C TYR A 428 -4.03 -22.08 17.42
N LEU A 429 -4.84 -21.10 17.02
CA LEU A 429 -4.39 -19.73 16.80
C LEU A 429 -3.69 -19.15 18.06
N ASN A 430 -4.25 -19.33 19.25
CA ASN A 430 -3.65 -18.80 20.48
C ASN A 430 -2.38 -19.56 20.92
N ASN A 431 -2.28 -20.88 20.66
CA ASN A 431 -1.26 -21.74 21.31
C ASN A 431 -0.25 -22.40 20.36
N VAL A 432 -0.52 -22.44 19.05
CA VAL A 432 0.23 -23.23 18.05
C VAL A 432 0.61 -22.41 16.81
N VAL A 433 -0.01 -21.25 16.59
CA VAL A 433 0.40 -20.29 15.54
C VAL A 433 1.11 -19.09 16.20
N ASN A 434 2.27 -18.69 15.67
CA ASN A 434 3.05 -17.56 16.19
C ASN A 434 2.47 -16.21 15.76
N ASP A 435 2.86 -15.16 16.48
CA ASP A 435 2.28 -13.81 16.29
C ASP A 435 2.63 -13.19 14.94
N TYR A 436 3.72 -13.63 14.29
CA TYR A 436 4.05 -13.22 12.92
C TYR A 436 2.98 -13.66 11.94
N ALA A 437 2.60 -14.94 11.89
CA ALA A 437 1.59 -15.41 10.94
C ALA A 437 0.21 -14.78 11.20
N LYS A 438 -0.15 -14.58 12.48
CA LYS A 438 -1.43 -13.97 12.90
C LYS A 438 -1.54 -12.48 12.67
N SER A 439 -0.42 -11.75 12.65
CA SER A 439 -0.42 -10.34 12.25
C SER A 439 -0.42 -10.26 10.73
N ARG A 440 0.49 -11.00 10.07
CA ARG A 440 0.78 -11.02 8.63
C ARG A 440 -0.38 -11.48 7.73
N TYR A 441 -1.37 -12.22 8.23
CA TYR A 441 -2.54 -12.65 7.46
C TYR A 441 -3.84 -12.36 8.20
N ASP A 442 -4.91 -12.07 7.47
CA ASP A 442 -6.24 -11.98 8.06
C ASP A 442 -6.65 -13.34 8.62
N VAL A 443 -7.43 -13.35 9.70
CA VAL A 443 -7.88 -14.57 10.36
C VAL A 443 -9.39 -14.78 10.17
N TRP A 444 -9.75 -15.99 9.78
CA TRP A 444 -11.06 -16.60 9.94
C TRP A 444 -10.97 -17.57 11.13
N CYS A 445 -11.58 -17.20 12.24
CA CYS A 445 -11.42 -17.91 13.50
C CYS A 445 -12.61 -18.86 13.73
N ALA A 446 -12.38 -20.15 13.94
CA ALA A 446 -13.44 -21.07 14.38
C ALA A 446 -13.54 -21.08 15.92
N HIS A 447 -14.73 -20.77 16.45
CA HIS A 447 -15.06 -20.92 17.88
C HIS A 447 -16.58 -21.00 18.10
N TYR A 448 -17.11 -22.17 18.40
CA TYR A 448 -18.56 -22.38 18.51
C TYR A 448 -19.10 -22.15 19.92
N ASN A 449 -20.40 -21.88 20.02
CA ASN A 449 -21.16 -21.79 21.30
C ASN A 449 -20.64 -20.72 22.28
N VAL A 450 -20.03 -19.65 21.77
CA VAL A 450 -19.54 -18.49 22.55
C VAL A 450 -20.14 -17.19 22.02
N SER A 451 -20.17 -16.13 22.84
CA SER A 451 -20.61 -14.79 22.41
C SER A 451 -19.55 -14.02 21.61
N ARG A 452 -18.28 -14.46 21.68
CA ARG A 452 -17.14 -13.96 20.89
C ARG A 452 -16.02 -15.01 20.95
N PRO A 453 -15.19 -15.19 19.91
CA PRO A 453 -13.99 -16.01 19.98
C PRO A 453 -13.07 -15.61 21.14
N THR A 454 -12.43 -16.59 21.77
CA THR A 454 -11.35 -16.36 22.75
C THR A 454 -9.99 -16.07 22.11
N PHE A 455 -9.94 -15.98 20.78
CA PHE A 455 -8.77 -15.55 20.04
C PHE A 455 -8.39 -14.12 20.47
N THR A 456 -7.12 -13.90 20.77
CA THR A 456 -6.61 -12.61 21.28
C THR A 456 -6.15 -11.66 20.17
N GLY A 457 -5.89 -12.18 18.97
CA GLY A 457 -5.56 -11.39 17.79
C GLY A 457 -6.80 -10.83 17.07
N LYS A 458 -6.56 -10.06 16.01
CA LYS A 458 -7.61 -9.54 15.13
C LYS A 458 -8.07 -10.62 14.16
N TYR A 459 -9.38 -10.71 13.93
CA TYR A 459 -10.00 -11.62 12.96
C TYR A 459 -10.99 -10.84 12.09
N GLY A 460 -11.06 -11.17 10.81
CA GLY A 460 -12.01 -10.57 9.86
C GLY A 460 -13.26 -11.43 9.63
N MET A 461 -13.21 -12.70 10.03
CA MET A 461 -14.34 -13.63 9.93
C MET A 461 -14.36 -14.58 11.14
N TRP A 462 -15.54 -15.06 11.53
CA TRP A 462 -15.74 -15.99 12.64
C TRP A 462 -16.77 -17.06 12.28
N GLN A 463 -16.31 -18.32 12.21
CA GLN A 463 -17.18 -19.49 12.14
C GLN A 463 -17.72 -19.78 13.55
N TYR A 464 -19.00 -19.49 13.77
CA TYR A 464 -19.62 -19.46 15.10
C TYR A 464 -20.54 -20.66 15.37
N SER A 465 -20.88 -21.44 14.35
CA SER A 465 -21.62 -22.69 14.46
C SER A 465 -21.21 -23.66 13.35
N HIS A 466 -21.28 -24.96 13.65
CA HIS A 466 -21.14 -26.06 12.69
C HIS A 466 -22.44 -26.91 12.58
N THR A 467 -23.55 -26.36 13.09
CA THR A 467 -24.87 -27.02 13.16
C THR A 467 -26.00 -26.11 12.66
N GLY A 468 -25.66 -25.18 11.78
CA GLY A 468 -26.59 -24.23 11.17
C GLY A 468 -27.67 -24.89 10.31
N ARG A 469 -28.74 -24.15 10.02
CA ARG A 469 -29.80 -24.56 9.10
C ARG A 469 -30.08 -23.41 8.15
N VAL A 470 -29.85 -23.66 6.85
CA VAL A 470 -30.03 -22.71 5.75
C VAL A 470 -30.88 -23.38 4.67
N LYS A 471 -31.83 -22.65 4.09
CA LYS A 471 -32.67 -23.15 2.99
C LYS A 471 -31.80 -23.62 1.81
N GLY A 472 -32.25 -24.66 1.13
CA GLY A 472 -31.49 -25.26 0.04
C GLY A 472 -30.34 -26.18 0.45
N ILE A 473 -29.96 -26.24 1.73
CA ILE A 473 -28.97 -27.19 2.26
C ILE A 473 -29.66 -28.25 3.12
N LYS A 474 -29.19 -29.50 3.02
CA LYS A 474 -29.72 -30.64 3.79
C LYS A 474 -28.77 -30.99 4.93
N GLY A 475 -29.27 -30.92 6.17
CA GLY A 475 -28.50 -31.27 7.36
C GLY A 475 -27.80 -30.07 7.97
N ASP A 476 -26.63 -30.31 8.57
CA ASP A 476 -25.80 -29.29 9.21
C ASP A 476 -24.98 -28.50 8.16
N VAL A 477 -24.84 -27.20 8.42
CA VAL A 477 -23.96 -26.30 7.67
C VAL A 477 -23.25 -25.37 8.64
N ASP A 478 -22.03 -24.99 8.30
CA ASP A 478 -21.22 -24.05 9.05
C ASP A 478 -21.73 -22.61 8.82
N LEU A 479 -21.68 -21.77 9.85
CA LEU A 479 -22.22 -20.39 9.84
C LEU A 479 -21.16 -19.37 10.26
N ASP A 480 -21.08 -18.28 9.51
CA ASP A 480 -19.99 -17.31 9.57
C ASP A 480 -20.44 -15.86 9.70
N TYR A 481 -19.87 -15.13 10.65
CA TYR A 481 -19.94 -13.67 10.66
C TYR A 481 -18.68 -13.07 10.03
N CYS A 482 -18.86 -12.15 9.10
CA CYS A 482 -17.78 -11.34 8.55
C CYS A 482 -17.83 -9.91 9.10
N TYR A 483 -16.66 -9.40 9.52
CA TYR A 483 -16.47 -8.09 10.15
C TYR A 483 -15.70 -7.10 9.26
N ARG A 484 -15.41 -7.48 8.01
CA ARG A 484 -14.67 -6.66 7.04
C ARG A 484 -15.41 -6.61 5.71
N ASP A 485 -15.37 -5.46 5.06
CA ASP A 485 -15.84 -5.32 3.67
C ASP A 485 -14.82 -5.90 2.70
N TYR A 486 -14.70 -7.23 2.69
CA TYR A 486 -13.87 -7.93 1.73
C TYR A 486 -14.29 -7.65 0.27
N PRO A 487 -15.59 -7.56 -0.09
CA PRO A 487 -16.00 -7.17 -1.43
C PRO A 487 -15.47 -5.80 -1.89
N GLU A 488 -15.44 -4.77 -1.02
CA GLU A 488 -14.80 -3.48 -1.34
C GLU A 488 -13.30 -3.65 -1.49
N ILE A 489 -12.64 -4.25 -0.49
CA ILE A 489 -11.18 -4.37 -0.43
C ILE A 489 -10.66 -5.10 -1.67
N ILE A 490 -11.24 -6.25 -2.00
CA ILE A 490 -10.80 -7.08 -3.12
C ILE A 490 -11.00 -6.40 -4.47
N LYS A 491 -12.16 -5.74 -4.69
CA LYS A 491 -12.45 -5.06 -5.95
C LYS A 491 -11.64 -3.78 -6.13
N ARG A 492 -11.44 -3.02 -5.05
CA ARG A 492 -10.66 -1.77 -5.06
C ARG A 492 -9.18 -2.00 -5.37
N TYR A 493 -8.68 -3.17 -5.01
CA TYR A 493 -7.26 -3.53 -5.13
C TYR A 493 -7.00 -4.66 -6.14
N HIS A 494 -7.97 -4.96 -7.03
CA HIS A 494 -7.83 -5.91 -8.14
C HIS A 494 -7.33 -7.31 -7.73
N PHE A 495 -7.72 -7.76 -6.54
CA PHE A 495 -7.39 -9.09 -6.04
C PHE A 495 -8.35 -10.14 -6.60
N ASN A 496 -7.98 -11.42 -6.48
CA ASN A 496 -8.84 -12.57 -6.78
C ASN A 496 -9.43 -12.56 -8.20
N GLY A 497 -8.75 -11.93 -9.17
CA GLY A 497 -9.17 -11.84 -10.57
C GLY A 497 -10.06 -10.64 -10.94
N PHE A 498 -10.20 -9.64 -10.07
CA PHE A 498 -10.92 -8.37 -10.34
C PHE A 498 -10.07 -7.28 -11.03
#